data_AF-A0A0F9A221-F1
#
_entry.id   AF-A0A0F9A221-F1
#
_cell.length_a   1.000
_cell.length_b   1.000
_cell.length_c   1.000
_cell.angle_alpha   90.00
_cell.angle_beta   90.00
_cell.angle_gamma   90.00
#
_symmetry.space_group_name_H-M   'P 1'
#
loop_
_entity.id
_entity.type
_entity.pdbx_description
1 polymer ?
#
loop_
_entity_poly.entity_id
_entity_poly.type
_entity_poly.pdbx_seq_one_letter_code
_entity_poly.pdbx_strand_id
1 'polypeptide(L)'
;NYQFFKKWHSLVRLAFDYWAPPELPEDPEKPWMKEVTPQKSYERFRKDITIRAGYFYATYRLDGTVRIEADSIAWGSMTEETFEKLYSATIDVVLGQIYMDYTEEMLESLVDQVMAYAA
;
A
#
# COMPACT_ATOMS: atom_id res chain seq x y z
N ASN A 1 16.56 -10.23 -2.63
CA ASN A 1 17.13 -9.03 -2.01
C ASN A 1 16.30 -8.61 -0.79
N TYR A 2 16.81 -8.87 0.42
CA TYR A 2 16.09 -8.55 1.67
C TYR A 2 16.06 -7.05 2.00
N GLN A 3 17.06 -6.28 1.54
CA GLN A 3 17.13 -4.84 1.80
C GLN A 3 16.03 -4.08 1.05
N PHE A 4 15.75 -4.49 -0.20
CA PHE A 4 14.63 -3.97 -0.98
C PHE A 4 13.28 -4.17 -0.28
N PHE A 5 13.05 -5.39 0.22
CA PHE A 5 11.86 -5.67 1.01
C PHE A 5 11.78 -4.75 2.24
N LYS A 6 12.86 -4.65 3.03
CA LYS A 6 12.84 -3.81 4.22
C LYS A 6 12.53 -2.34 3.89
N LYS A 7 13.22 -1.75 2.91
CA LYS A 7 13.04 -0.34 2.54
C LYS A 7 11.60 -0.07 2.08
N TRP A 8 11.08 -0.87 1.17
CA TRP A 8 9.69 -0.73 0.70
C TRP A 8 8.68 -0.99 1.82
N HIS A 9 8.89 -2.02 2.63
CA HIS A 9 7.99 -2.35 3.73
C HIS A 9 7.94 -1.24 4.79
N SER A 10 9.06 -0.57 5.07
CA SER A 10 9.10 0.59 5.97
C SER A 10 8.32 1.78 5.44
N LEU A 11 8.43 2.08 4.14
CA LEU A 11 7.59 3.09 3.48
C LEU A 11 6.10 2.76 3.63
N VAL A 12 5.68 1.53 3.34
CA VAL A 12 4.27 1.12 3.44
C VAL A 12 3.78 1.11 4.89
N ARG A 13 4.62 0.73 5.87
CA ARG A 13 4.33 0.84 7.31
C ARG A 13 4.08 2.29 7.71
N LEU A 14 4.99 3.18 7.33
CA LEU A 14 4.87 4.60 7.63
C LEU A 14 3.58 5.18 7.01
N ALA A 15 3.29 4.84 5.76
CA ALA A 15 2.04 5.22 5.11
C ALA A 15 0.82 4.67 5.84
N PHE A 16 0.85 3.41 6.26
CA PHE A 16 -0.23 2.79 7.01
C PHE A 16 -0.47 3.49 8.35
N ASP A 17 0.58 3.83 9.10
CA ASP A 17 0.44 4.43 10.42
C ASP A 17 -0.27 5.79 10.36
N TYR A 18 0.04 6.60 9.34
CA TYR A 18 -0.54 7.92 9.13
C TYR A 18 -1.88 7.90 8.39
N TRP A 19 -2.16 6.86 7.60
CA TRP A 19 -3.44 6.73 6.91
C TRP A 19 -4.59 6.48 7.89
N ALA A 20 -5.65 7.28 7.78
CA ALA A 20 -6.91 7.07 8.48
C ALA A 20 -7.98 6.57 7.48
N PRO A 21 -8.71 5.48 7.79
CA PRO A 21 -9.82 5.05 6.96
C PRO A 21 -10.93 6.11 7.00
N PRO A 22 -11.65 6.34 5.89
CA PRO A 22 -12.80 7.23 5.89
C PRO A 22 -13.90 6.70 6.79
N GLU A 23 -14.75 7.60 7.30
CA GLU A 23 -15.97 7.21 8.00
C GLU A 23 -16.86 6.36 7.09
N LEU A 24 -17.55 5.39 7.69
CA LEU A 24 -18.48 4.55 6.94
C LEU A 24 -19.64 5.41 6.43
N PRO A 25 -19.82 5.54 5.10
CA PRO A 25 -20.97 6.26 4.58
C PRO A 25 -22.26 5.48 4.89
N GLU A 26 -23.31 6.19 5.25
CA GLU A 26 -24.64 5.58 5.32
C GLU A 26 -25.11 5.22 3.91
N ASP A 27 -25.18 3.92 3.62
CA ASP A 27 -25.66 3.39 2.34
C ASP A 27 -26.98 2.63 2.55
N PRO A 28 -28.13 3.17 2.07
CA PRO A 28 -29.43 2.51 2.18
C PRO A 28 -29.49 1.14 1.51
N GLU A 29 -28.65 0.87 0.51
CA GLU A 29 -28.59 -0.43 -0.18
C GLU A 29 -27.73 -1.46 0.56
N LYS A 30 -26.97 -1.02 1.57
CA LYS A 30 -26.10 -1.89 2.40
C LYS A 30 -26.40 -1.73 3.89
N PRO A 31 -27.60 -2.11 4.35
CA PRO A 31 -28.01 -1.96 5.75
C PRO A 31 -27.09 -2.71 6.74
N TRP A 32 -26.45 -3.80 6.30
CA TRP A 32 -25.45 -4.54 7.07
C TRP A 32 -24.22 -3.70 7.47
N MET A 33 -23.94 -2.58 6.79
CA MET A 33 -22.85 -1.67 7.15
C MET A 33 -23.03 -1.04 8.53
N LYS A 34 -24.27 -0.94 9.03
CA LYS A 34 -24.57 -0.43 10.37
C LYS A 34 -24.22 -1.42 11.49
N GLU A 35 -24.04 -2.69 11.14
CA GLU A 35 -23.81 -3.80 12.09
C GLU A 35 -22.33 -4.25 12.11
N VAL A 36 -21.48 -3.66 11.27
CA VAL A 36 -20.06 -4.03 11.17
C VAL A 36 -19.17 -2.87 11.60
N THR A 37 -18.10 -3.20 12.31
CA THR A 37 -17.02 -2.25 12.64
C THR A 37 -15.77 -2.65 11.85
N PRO A 38 -15.46 -1.98 10.72
CA PRO A 38 -14.28 -2.27 9.93
C PRO A 38 -13.02 -2.06 10.76
N GLN A 39 -12.10 -3.01 10.70
CA GLN A 39 -10.80 -2.88 11.35
C GLN A 39 -9.75 -2.43 10.36
N LYS A 40 -8.84 -1.57 10.83
CA LYS A 40 -7.66 -1.17 10.08
C LYS A 40 -6.74 -2.39 9.93
N SER A 41 -6.55 -2.88 8.70
CA SER A 41 -5.75 -4.07 8.41
C SER A 41 -4.54 -3.71 7.56
N TYR A 42 -3.35 -3.96 8.10
CA TYR A 42 -2.09 -3.71 7.39
C TYR A 42 -1.97 -4.54 6.12
N GLU A 43 -2.32 -5.83 6.16
CA GLU A 43 -2.26 -6.69 4.98
C GLU A 43 -3.20 -6.22 3.87
N ARG A 44 -4.39 -5.73 4.22
CA ARG A 44 -5.31 -5.17 3.22
C ARG A 44 -4.75 -3.89 2.62
N PHE A 45 -4.27 -2.98 3.47
CA PHE A 45 -3.66 -1.72 3.03
C PHE A 45 -2.46 -1.97 2.12
N ARG A 46 -1.56 -2.88 2.50
CA ARG A 46 -0.39 -3.28 1.71
C ARG A 46 -0.79 -3.73 0.30
N LYS A 47 -1.81 -4.60 0.18
CA LYS A 47 -2.34 -5.03 -1.11
C LYS A 47 -2.91 -3.87 -1.92
N ASP A 48 -3.67 -2.98 -1.29
CA ASP A 48 -4.28 -1.84 -1.96
C ASP A 48 -3.21 -0.84 -2.47
N ILE A 49 -2.14 -0.61 -1.71
CA ILE A 49 -0.96 0.16 -2.16
C ILE A 49 -0.29 -0.51 -3.35
N THR A 50 -0.04 -1.83 -3.29
CA THR A 50 0.57 -2.57 -4.40
C THR A 50 -0.27 -2.49 -5.69
N ILE A 51 -1.60 -2.61 -5.58
CA ILE A 51 -2.51 -2.44 -6.73
C ILE A 51 -2.44 -1.02 -7.28
N ARG A 52 -2.46 -0.01 -6.41
CA ARG A 52 -2.40 1.40 -6.86
C ARG A 52 -1.06 1.77 -7.48
N ALA A 53 0.02 1.13 -7.06
CA ALA A 53 1.34 1.26 -7.67
C ALA A 53 1.43 0.56 -9.05
N GLY A 54 0.36 -0.08 -9.53
CA GLY A 54 0.28 -0.71 -10.85
C GLY A 54 0.66 -2.19 -10.88
N TYR A 55 0.88 -2.82 -9.72
CA TYR A 55 1.31 -4.21 -9.60
C TYR A 55 0.12 -5.11 -9.23
N PHE A 56 -0.67 -5.48 -10.23
CA PHE A 56 -1.86 -6.27 -10.04
C PHE A 56 -2.21 -7.15 -11.24
N TYR A 57 -3.07 -8.13 -10.98
CA TYR A 57 -3.67 -8.98 -12.00
C TYR A 57 -5.17 -9.12 -11.79
N ALA A 58 -5.89 -9.42 -12.88
CA ALA A 58 -7.32 -9.67 -12.84
C ALA A 58 -7.61 -11.16 -12.66
N THR A 59 -8.60 -11.47 -11.82
CA THR A 59 -9.11 -12.82 -11.56
C THR A 59 -10.62 -12.84 -11.68
N TYR A 60 -11.19 -14.01 -11.96
CA TYR A 60 -12.64 -14.21 -11.89
C TYR A 60 -13.04 -14.72 -10.51
N ARG A 61 -14.09 -14.15 -9.95
CA ARG A 61 -14.82 -14.72 -8.83
C ARG A 61 -15.72 -15.86 -9.30
N LEU A 62 -16.21 -16.64 -8.35
CA LEU A 62 -17.12 -17.75 -8.61
C LEU A 62 -18.44 -17.31 -9.28
N ASP A 63 -18.88 -16.07 -9.01
CA ASP A 63 -20.08 -15.46 -9.61
C ASP A 63 -19.84 -14.91 -11.03
N GLY A 64 -18.63 -15.08 -11.59
CA GLY A 64 -18.26 -14.57 -12.90
C GLY A 64 -17.82 -13.10 -12.91
N THR A 65 -17.86 -12.39 -11.78
CA THR A 65 -17.37 -11.00 -11.70
C THR A 65 -15.84 -10.94 -11.67
N VAL A 66 -15.28 -9.86 -12.24
CA VAL A 66 -13.83 -9.64 -12.23
C VAL A 66 -13.41 -9.01 -10.89
N ARG A 67 -12.28 -9.47 -10.37
CA ARG A 67 -11.60 -8.94 -9.19
C ARG A 67 -10.15 -8.65 -9.51
N ILE A 68 -9.68 -7.47 -9.07
CA ILE A 68 -8.27 -7.13 -9.07
C ILE A 68 -7.60 -7.65 -7.80
N GLU A 69 -6.45 -8.29 -7.97
CA GLU A 69 -5.58 -8.80 -6.90
C GLU A 69 -4.17 -8.23 -7.02
N ALA A 70 -3.55 -7.97 -5.88
CA ALA A 70 -2.17 -7.47 -5.83
C ALA A 70 -1.17 -8.55 -6.24
N ASP A 71 -0.17 -8.18 -7.03
CA ASP A 71 0.93 -9.08 -7.36
C ASP A 71 1.73 -9.46 -6.11
N SER A 72 2.25 -10.70 -6.11
CA SER A 72 3.24 -11.12 -5.14
C SER A 72 4.63 -10.67 -5.59
N ILE A 73 5.19 -9.69 -4.88
CA ILE A 73 6.49 -9.11 -5.21
C ILE A 73 7.61 -10.13 -4.91
N ALA A 74 8.31 -10.55 -5.97
CA ALA A 74 9.40 -11.51 -5.89
C ALA A 74 10.73 -10.85 -5.49
N TRP A 75 10.85 -10.46 -4.21
CA TRP A 75 12.03 -9.74 -3.69
C TRP A 75 13.36 -10.46 -3.97
N GLY A 76 13.36 -11.80 -3.95
CA GLY A 76 14.55 -12.65 -4.10
C GLY A 76 15.32 -12.40 -5.41
N SER A 77 14.60 -12.25 -6.51
CA SER A 77 15.11 -12.14 -7.89
C SER A 77 15.00 -10.73 -8.49
N MET A 78 14.60 -9.75 -7.69
CA MET A 78 14.38 -8.38 -8.13
C MET A 78 15.69 -7.64 -8.40
N THR A 79 15.80 -6.99 -9.57
CA THR A 79 16.91 -6.08 -9.91
C THR A 79 16.72 -4.72 -9.27
N GLU A 80 17.80 -3.93 -9.17
CA GLU A 80 17.76 -2.57 -8.64
C GLU A 80 16.83 -1.65 -9.45
N GLU A 81 16.93 -1.67 -10.79
CA GLU A 81 16.03 -0.91 -11.67
C GLU A 81 14.55 -1.27 -11.45
N THR A 82 14.25 -2.56 -11.27
CA THR A 82 12.85 -3.00 -11.02
C THR A 82 12.37 -2.52 -9.66
N PHE A 83 13.25 -2.55 -8.66
CA PHE A 83 12.96 -2.06 -7.33
C PHE A 83 12.72 -0.55 -7.32
N GLU A 84 13.57 0.24 -7.97
CA GLU A 84 13.43 1.71 -8.07
C GLU A 84 12.09 2.09 -8.68
N LYS A 85 11.67 1.42 -9.77
CA LYS A 85 10.35 1.63 -10.38
C LYS A 85 9.21 1.35 -9.41
N LEU A 86 9.25 0.22 -8.70
CA LEU A 86 8.25 -0.12 -7.69
C LEU A 86 8.22 0.89 -6.55
N TYR A 87 9.40 1.29 -6.09
CA TYR A 87 9.56 2.19 -4.95
C TYR A 87 9.04 3.59 -5.28
N SER A 88 9.43 4.15 -6.42
CA SER A 88 8.93 5.44 -6.93
C SER A 88 7.41 5.41 -7.15
N ALA A 89 6.87 4.38 -7.81
CA ALA A 89 5.42 4.25 -7.97
C ALA A 89 4.68 4.14 -6.62
N THR A 90 5.31 3.56 -5.60
CA THR A 90 4.74 3.50 -4.25
C THR A 90 4.76 4.89 -3.59
N ILE A 91 5.83 5.66 -3.75
CA ILE A 91 5.94 7.05 -3.26
C ILE A 91 4.82 7.91 -3.86
N ASP A 92 4.62 7.84 -5.18
CA ASP A 92 3.57 8.60 -5.87
C ASP A 92 2.17 8.34 -5.27
N VAL A 93 1.87 7.06 -4.99
CA VAL A 93 0.60 6.67 -4.35
C VAL A 93 0.50 7.22 -2.93
N VAL A 94 1.58 7.14 -2.14
CA VAL A 94 1.60 7.58 -0.75
C VAL A 94 1.45 9.10 -0.64
N LEU A 95 2.18 9.86 -1.46
CA LEU A 95 2.05 11.32 -1.52
C LEU A 95 0.67 11.73 -2.02
N GLY A 96 0.17 11.09 -3.09
CA GLY A 96 -1.12 11.44 -3.67
C GLY A 96 -2.35 11.12 -2.79
N GLN A 97 -2.22 10.21 -1.82
CA GLN A 97 -3.37 9.78 -1.00
C GLN A 97 -3.27 10.10 0.49
N ILE A 98 -2.05 10.19 1.04
CA ILE A 98 -1.83 10.23 2.48
C ILE A 98 -1.05 11.48 2.88
N TYR A 99 -0.03 11.84 2.09
CA TYR A 99 0.87 12.96 2.38
C TYR A 99 0.88 14.00 1.26
N MET A 100 -0.29 14.56 0.96
CA MET A 100 -0.46 15.50 -0.16
C MET A 100 0.45 16.73 -0.09
N ASP A 101 0.89 17.13 1.11
CA ASP A 101 1.74 18.30 1.34
C ASP A 101 3.25 17.97 1.46
N TYR A 102 3.65 16.71 1.33
CA TYR A 102 5.06 16.30 1.44
C TYR A 102 5.72 16.19 0.06
N THR A 103 7.03 16.41 0.02
CA THR A 103 7.83 16.05 -1.16
C THR A 103 8.34 14.61 -1.06
N GLU A 104 8.72 14.05 -2.20
CA GLU A 104 9.41 12.75 -2.27
C GLU A 104 10.66 12.72 -1.39
N GLU A 105 11.52 13.74 -1.48
CA GLU A 105 12.75 13.84 -0.69
C GLU A 105 12.49 13.86 0.83
N MET A 106 11.44 14.57 1.28
CA MET A 106 11.04 14.57 2.69
C MET A 106 10.57 13.18 3.15
N LEU A 107 9.79 12.49 2.31
CA LEU A 107 9.31 11.15 2.60
C LEU A 107 10.44 10.13 2.62
N GLU A 108 11.37 10.20 1.68
CA GLU A 108 12.55 9.33 1.65
C GLU A 108 13.42 9.52 2.90
N SER A 109 13.66 10.77 3.31
CA SER A 109 14.41 11.05 4.54
C SER A 109 13.76 10.44 5.77
N LEU A 110 12.43 10.48 5.87
CA LEU A 110 11.68 9.85 6.96
C LEU A 110 11.84 8.33 6.94
N VAL A 111 11.75 7.70 5.77
CA VAL A 111 11.93 6.25 5.62
C VAL A 111 13.34 5.84 6.03
N ASP A 112 14.36 6.58 5.61
CA ASP A 112 15.76 6.30 5.94
C ASP A 112 16.02 6.44 7.45
N GLN A 113 15.42 7.44 8.10
CA GLN A 113 15.47 7.59 9.56
C GLN A 113 14.84 6.37 10.25
N VAL A 114 13.63 5.97 9.86
CA VAL A 114 12.96 4.78 10.42
C VAL A 114 13.80 3.52 10.25
N MET A 115 14.43 3.36 9.08
CA MET A 115 15.32 2.24 8.79
C MET A 115 16.58 2.24 9.65
N ALA A 116 17.16 3.41 9.95
CA ALA A 116 18.34 3.54 10.80
C ALA A 116 18.03 3.21 12.28
N TYR A 117 16.85 3.55 12.79
CA TYR A 117 16.44 3.20 14.16
C TYR A 117 15.99 1.74 14.33
N ALA A 118 15.63 1.06 13.24
CA ALA A 118 15.21 -0.34 13.23
C ALA A 118 16.35 -1.35 12.94
N ALA A 119 17.59 -0.86 12.79
CA ALA A 119 18.80 -1.64 12.52
C ALA A 119 19.53 -2.03 13.82
#